data_AF-A0A4Y7KDI7-F1
#
_entry.id   AF-A0A4Y7KDI7-F1
#
_cell.length_a   1.000
_cell.length_b   1.000
_cell.length_c   1.000
_cell.angle_alpha   90.00
_cell.angle_beta   90.00
_cell.angle_gamma   90.00
#
_symmetry.space_group_name_H-M   'P 1'
#
loop_
_entity.id
_entity.type
_entity.pdbx_description
1 polymer ?
#
loop_
_entity_poly.entity_id
_entity_poly.type
_entity_poly.pdbx_seq_one_letter_code
_entity_poly.pdbx_strand_id
1 'polypeptide(L)'
;MRIENSLSPCSTVIKRRRLMSSDPMESDLAKVKLAAVAERLGREVRVFETMATSMSEKASTDDMKEPGDDFYEFTAEDYYRTLSSKKDDKTMKTRKLREAEQAARRARITKVLP
;
A
#
# COMPACT_ATOMS: atom_id res chain seq x y z
N MET A 1 2.22 23.07 50.31
CA MET A 1 3.14 22.33 49.43
C MET A 1 3.38 20.95 50.01
N ARG A 2 2.79 19.90 49.41
CA ARG A 2 3.36 18.54 49.33
C ARG A 2 2.81 17.92 48.05
N ILE A 3 3.73 17.59 47.15
CA ILE A 3 3.50 16.90 45.87
C ILE A 3 3.93 15.47 46.14
N GLU A 4 3.05 14.50 45.91
CA GLU A 4 3.41 13.07 45.96
C GLU A 4 2.94 12.44 44.66
N ASN A 5 3.86 11.72 44.03
CA ASN A 5 3.89 11.39 42.62
C ASN A 5 2.96 10.24 42.21
N SER A 6 2.63 10.31 40.92
CA SER A 6 2.01 9.31 40.05
C SER A 6 2.58 7.90 40.19
N LEU A 7 1.69 6.92 40.27
CA LEU A 7 1.87 5.57 39.74
C LEU A 7 0.59 5.21 38.98
N SER A 8 0.54 5.55 37.69
CA SER A 8 -0.47 5.03 36.78
C SER A 8 -0.09 3.58 36.40
N PRO A 9 -0.96 2.59 36.59
CA PRO A 9 -0.71 1.26 36.05
C PRO A 9 -0.95 1.29 34.53
N CYS A 10 0.15 1.48 33.79
CA CYS A 10 0.18 1.33 32.35
C CYS A 10 0.28 -0.17 32.02
N SER A 11 -0.79 -0.79 31.53
CA SER A 11 -0.78 -2.01 30.70
C SER A 11 -2.22 -2.49 30.47
N THR A 12 -2.93 -1.89 29.52
CA THR A 12 -4.05 -2.59 28.88
C THR A 12 -3.53 -3.22 27.60
N VAL A 13 -3.23 -4.52 27.66
CA VAL A 13 -3.04 -5.35 26.47
C VAL A 13 -4.34 -5.28 25.66
N ILE A 14 -4.32 -4.56 24.54
CA ILE A 14 -5.48 -4.42 23.64
C ILE A 14 -5.64 -5.76 22.91
N LYS A 15 -6.37 -6.70 23.52
CA LYS A 15 -6.94 -7.84 22.78
C LYS A 15 -7.85 -7.28 21.69
N ARG A 16 -7.70 -7.77 20.45
CA ARG A 16 -8.52 -7.39 19.30
C ARG A 16 -9.99 -7.45 19.68
N ARG A 17 -10.58 -6.28 19.96
CA ARG A 17 -11.99 -6.14 20.29
C ARG A 17 -12.77 -6.44 19.02
N ARG A 18 -13.65 -7.44 19.10
CA ARG A 18 -14.59 -7.78 18.04
C ARG A 18 -15.44 -6.53 17.78
N LEU A 19 -15.48 -6.06 16.53
CA LEU A 19 -16.36 -4.96 16.13
C LEU A 19 -17.80 -5.40 16.42
N MET A 20 -18.47 -4.69 17.33
CA MET A 20 -19.90 -4.83 17.55
C MET A 20 -20.64 -3.92 16.57
N SER A 21 -21.88 -4.27 16.25
CA SER A 21 -22.76 -3.51 15.35
C SER A 21 -22.79 -2.03 15.75
N SER A 22 -22.34 -1.16 14.85
CA SER A 22 -22.34 0.29 15.06
C SER A 22 -23.76 0.81 15.26
N ASP A 23 -23.97 1.63 16.29
CA ASP A 23 -25.21 2.38 16.45
C ASP A 23 -25.38 3.35 15.26
N PRO A 24 -26.57 3.47 14.63
CA PRO A 24 -26.81 4.40 13.54
C PRO A 24 -26.32 5.83 13.84
N MET A 25 -26.45 6.32 15.08
CA MET A 25 -25.99 7.67 15.45
C MET A 25 -24.47 7.83 15.40
N GLU A 26 -23.72 6.77 15.69
CA GLU A 26 -22.25 6.75 15.61
C GLU A 26 -21.78 6.72 14.15
N SER A 27 -22.58 6.11 13.26
CA SER A 27 -22.28 6.04 11.82
C SER A 27 -22.28 7.42 11.16
N ASP A 28 -23.21 8.29 11.54
CA ASP A 28 -23.31 9.64 10.97
C ASP A 28 -22.20 10.55 11.50
N LEU A 29 -21.86 10.43 12.79
CA LEU A 29 -20.68 11.10 13.36
C LEU A 29 -19.38 10.67 12.66
N ALA A 30 -19.25 9.39 12.30
CA ALA A 30 -18.09 8.90 11.56
C ALA A 30 -18.00 9.50 10.15
N LYS A 31 -19.13 9.60 9.42
CA LYS A 31 -19.19 10.25 8.10
C LYS A 31 -18.78 11.72 8.17
N VAL A 32 -19.27 12.46 9.17
CA VAL A 32 -18.91 13.88 9.37
C VAL A 32 -17.40 14.03 9.61
N LYS A 33 -16.81 13.15 10.43
CA LYS A 33 -15.36 13.14 10.68
C LYS A 33 -14.56 12.85 9.40
N LEU A 34 -15.00 11.88 8.59
CA LEU A 34 -14.36 11.58 7.31
C LEU A 34 -14.46 12.75 6.33
N ALA A 35 -15.60 13.45 6.28
CA ALA A 35 -15.79 14.63 5.45
C ALA A 35 -14.86 15.79 5.88
N ALA A 36 -14.75 16.06 7.19
CA ALA A 36 -13.84 17.07 7.72
C ALA A 36 -12.36 16.73 7.41
N VAL A 37 -11.98 15.45 7.44
CA VAL A 37 -10.64 15.01 7.03
C VAL A 37 -10.44 15.18 5.53
N ALA A 38 -11.43 14.85 4.71
CA ALA A 38 -11.36 15.03 3.25
C ALA A 38 -11.18 16.50 2.86
N GLU A 39 -11.89 17.43 3.53
CA GLU A 39 -11.74 18.88 3.35
C GLU A 39 -10.32 19.34 3.70
N ARG A 40 -9.80 18.92 4.86
CA ARG A 40 -8.44 19.27 5.30
C ARG A 40 -7.34 18.75 4.36
N LEU A 41 -7.56 17.60 3.73
CA LEU A 41 -6.61 16.97 2.81
C LEU A 41 -6.78 17.41 1.35
N GLY A 42 -7.89 18.09 1.02
CA GLY A 42 -8.27 18.41 -0.36
C GLY A 42 -8.43 17.17 -1.25
N ARG A 43 -8.76 16.01 -0.66
CA ARG A 43 -8.82 14.71 -1.35
C ARG A 43 -9.94 13.85 -0.77
N GLU A 44 -10.61 13.08 -1.64
CA GLU A 44 -11.63 12.11 -1.24
C GLU A 44 -11.02 10.98 -0.39
N VAL A 45 -11.68 10.64 0.72
CA VAL A 45 -11.29 9.52 1.59
C VAL A 45 -12.25 8.35 1.36
N ARG A 46 -11.73 7.22 0.89
CA ARG A 46 -12.48 5.96 0.73
C ARG A 46 -12.01 4.93 1.75
N VAL A 47 -12.95 4.33 2.48
CA VAL A 47 -12.69 3.28 3.47
C VAL A 47 -13.02 1.93 2.84
N PHE A 48 -12.04 1.03 2.81
CA PHE A 48 -12.22 -0.35 2.35
C PHE A 48 -12.09 -1.29 3.54
N GLU A 49 -13.07 -2.17 3.73
CA GLU A 49 -13.04 -3.17 4.78
C GLU A 49 -12.07 -4.30 4.40
N THR A 50 -11.05 -4.51 5.23
CA THR A 50 -10.10 -5.63 5.08
C THR A 50 -10.58 -6.84 5.89
N MET A 51 -11.75 -7.38 5.53
CA MET A 51 -12.09 -8.75 5.94
C MET A 51 -11.03 -9.68 5.33
N ALA A 52 -10.54 -10.66 6.09
CA ALA A 52 -9.39 -11.51 5.74
C ALA A 52 -9.54 -12.31 4.42
N THR A 53 -10.65 -12.18 3.71
CA THR A 53 -10.87 -12.79 2.41
C THR A 53 -11.91 -11.97 1.63
N SER A 54 -11.51 -10.82 1.08
CA SER A 54 -11.94 -10.52 -0.29
C SER A 54 -10.80 -10.93 -1.21
N MET A 55 -10.48 -12.24 -1.22
CA MET A 55 -9.92 -12.82 -2.43
C MET A 55 -10.97 -12.52 -3.48
N SER A 56 -10.69 -11.52 -4.31
CA SER A 56 -11.50 -11.20 -5.47
C SER A 56 -11.85 -12.53 -6.14
N GLU A 57 -13.13 -12.78 -6.42
CA GLU A 57 -13.59 -13.96 -7.17
C GLU A 57 -12.98 -14.02 -8.60
N LYS A 58 -12.12 -13.07 -8.94
CA LYS A 58 -11.26 -13.04 -10.14
C LYS A 58 -9.83 -13.54 -9.93
N ALA A 59 -9.43 -13.93 -8.72
CA ALA A 59 -8.24 -14.76 -8.57
C ALA A 59 -8.64 -16.14 -9.11
N SER A 60 -8.25 -16.42 -10.35
CA SER A 60 -8.49 -17.74 -10.93
C SER A 60 -7.87 -18.77 -9.97
N THR A 61 -8.56 -19.88 -9.72
CA THR A 61 -8.04 -20.96 -8.85
C THR A 61 -6.66 -21.47 -9.28
N ASP A 62 -6.25 -21.17 -10.52
CA ASP A 62 -4.95 -21.49 -11.08
C ASP A 62 -3.82 -20.59 -10.50
N ASP A 63 -4.11 -19.33 -10.16
CA ASP A 63 -3.14 -18.39 -9.56
C ASP A 63 -2.73 -18.77 -8.12
N MET A 64 -3.45 -19.71 -7.49
CA MET A 64 -3.20 -20.16 -6.12
C MET A 64 -2.53 -21.53 -6.05
N LYS A 65 -2.25 -22.15 -7.20
CA LYS A 65 -1.58 -23.45 -7.25
C LYS A 65 -0.08 -23.24 -7.10
N GLU A 66 0.54 -24.06 -6.25
CA GLU A 66 2.00 -24.12 -6.17
C GLU A 66 2.56 -24.39 -7.58
N PRO A 67 3.42 -23.50 -8.10
CA PRO A 67 4.02 -23.71 -9.41
C PRO A 67 4.85 -25.00 -9.34
N GLY A 68 4.89 -25.76 -10.46
CA GLY A 68 5.78 -26.92 -10.54
C GLY A 68 7.24 -26.50 -10.43
N ASP A 69 8.12 -27.41 -10.03
CA ASP A 69 9.55 -27.15 -9.84
C ASP A 69 10.22 -26.53 -11.09
N ASP A 70 9.78 -26.94 -12.29
CA ASP A 70 10.21 -26.42 -13.59
C ASP A 70 10.09 -24.88 -13.71
N PHE A 71 9.17 -24.25 -12.97
CA PHE A 71 9.02 -22.79 -12.94
C PHE A 71 10.26 -22.07 -12.38
N TYR A 72 10.98 -22.75 -11.47
CA TYR A 72 12.18 -22.22 -10.85
C TYR A 72 13.46 -22.59 -11.61
N GLU A 73 13.34 -23.36 -12.69
CA GLU A 73 14.46 -23.72 -13.55
C GLU A 73 14.77 -22.61 -14.55
N PHE A 74 16.06 -22.29 -14.69
CA PHE A 74 16.51 -21.23 -15.57
C PHE A 74 16.53 -21.71 -17.01
N THR A 75 15.71 -21.12 -17.88
CA THR A 75 15.63 -21.54 -19.28
C THR A 75 16.69 -20.87 -20.16
N ALA A 76 16.86 -21.38 -21.39
CA ALA A 76 17.77 -20.78 -22.37
C ALA A 76 17.36 -19.34 -22.72
N GLU A 77 16.07 -19.04 -22.76
CA GLU A 77 15.55 -17.70 -22.99
C GLU A 77 15.98 -16.74 -21.86
N ASP A 78 15.99 -17.21 -20.62
CA ASP A 78 16.40 -16.44 -19.45
C ASP A 78 17.87 -16.04 -19.53
N TYR A 79 18.71 -16.95 -20.04
CA TYR A 79 20.11 -16.70 -20.30
C TYR A 79 20.31 -15.49 -21.22
N TYR A 80 19.58 -15.42 -22.35
CA TYR A 80 19.69 -14.29 -23.27
C TYR A 80 19.15 -12.98 -22.68
N ARG A 81 18.07 -13.02 -21.88
CA ARG A 81 17.55 -11.83 -21.18
C ARG A 81 18.56 -11.27 -20.19
N THR A 82 19.22 -12.12 -19.40
CA THR A 82 20.25 -11.67 -18.43
C THR A 82 21.54 -11.20 -19.09
N LEU A 83 21.91 -11.74 -20.26
CA LEU A 83 23.05 -11.24 -21.03
C LEU A 83 22.84 -9.80 -21.53
N SER A 84 21.59 -9.45 -21.86
CA SER A 84 21.25 -8.08 -22.30
C SER A 84 21.43 -7.05 -21.17
N SER A 85 21.08 -7.39 -19.93
CA SER A 85 21.21 -6.51 -18.77
C SER A 85 22.62 -6.43 -18.19
N LYS A 86 23.46 -7.44 -18.47
CA LYS A 86 24.88 -7.48 -18.06
C LYS A 86 25.77 -6.57 -18.89
N LYS A 87 25.29 -6.12 -20.06
CA LYS A 87 25.95 -5.02 -20.76
C LYS A 87 25.73 -3.79 -19.92
N ASP A 88 26.72 -3.46 -19.10
CA ASP A 88 26.77 -2.18 -18.41
C ASP A 88 26.72 -1.11 -19.50
N ASP A 89 25.53 -0.56 -19.74
CA ASP A 89 25.38 0.72 -20.38
C ASP A 89 26.10 1.72 -19.49
N LYS A 90 27.43 1.87 -19.70
CA LYS A 90 28.30 2.88 -19.09
C LYS A 90 27.89 4.25 -19.63
N THR A 91 26.69 4.63 -19.26
CA THR A 91 26.10 5.92 -19.52
C THR A 91 26.56 6.83 -18.39
N MET A 92 27.17 7.95 -18.75
CA MET A 92 27.47 8.97 -17.77
C MET A 92 26.14 9.45 -17.18
N LYS A 93 26.02 9.43 -15.85
CA LYS A 93 24.85 9.94 -15.13
C LYS A 93 24.80 11.47 -15.24
N THR A 94 24.36 11.97 -16.40
CA THR A 94 24.22 13.40 -16.65
C THR A 94 23.03 13.96 -15.87
N ARG A 95 23.11 15.24 -15.52
CA ARG A 95 22.00 15.98 -14.92
C ARG A 95 20.74 15.91 -15.79
N LYS A 96 20.89 16.00 -17.11
CA LYS A 96 19.79 15.96 -18.08
C LYS A 96 19.03 14.62 -18.06
N LEU A 97 19.75 13.50 -18.02
CA LEU A 97 19.13 12.17 -17.95
C LEU A 97 18.31 12.01 -16.66
N ARG A 98 18.86 12.46 -15.53
CA ARG A 98 18.18 12.41 -14.23
C ARG A 98 16.91 13.26 -14.20
N GLU A 99 16.98 14.48 -14.72
CA GLU A 99 15.83 15.40 -14.77
C GLU A 99 14.74 14.87 -15.71
N ALA A 100 15.12 14.33 -16.88
CA ALA A 100 14.19 13.73 -17.83
C ALA A 100 13.48 12.48 -17.26
N GLU A 101 14.21 11.58 -16.59
CA GLU A 101 13.63 10.41 -15.95
C GLU A 101 12.67 10.82 -14.82
N GLN A 102 13.05 11.79 -14.00
CA GLN A 102 12.21 12.30 -12.91
C GLN A 102 10.93 12.95 -13.47
N ALA A 103 11.03 13.72 -14.55
CA ALA A 103 9.88 14.29 -15.24
C ALA A 103 8.96 13.20 -15.80
N ALA A 104 9.52 12.18 -16.46
CA ALA A 104 8.75 11.04 -16.98
C ALA A 104 8.06 10.24 -15.85
N ARG A 105 8.73 10.07 -14.70
CA ARG A 105 8.12 9.43 -13.52
C ARG A 105 6.99 10.28 -12.95
N ARG A 106 7.17 11.59 -12.83
CA ARG A 106 6.12 12.52 -12.39
C ARG A 106 4.93 12.51 -13.34
N ALA A 107 5.17 12.52 -14.65
CA ALA A 107 4.14 12.46 -15.69
C ALA A 107 3.32 11.15 -15.65
N ARG A 108 3.96 10.01 -15.37
CA ARG A 108 3.27 8.72 -15.18
C ARG A 108 2.37 8.70 -13.93
N ILE A 109 2.78 9.41 -12.88
CA ILE A 109 2.08 9.42 -11.59
C ILE A 109 0.97 10.48 -11.56
N THR A 110 1.06 11.54 -12.37
CA THR A 110 -0.04 12.47 -12.57
C THR A 110 -1.20 11.76 -13.25
N LYS A 111 -2.07 11.18 -12.41
CA LYS A 111 -3.45 10.89 -12.78
C LYS A 111 -4.04 12.18 -13.33
N VAL A 112 -4.53 12.12 -14.57
CA VAL A 112 -5.38 13.15 -15.16
C VAL A 112 -6.45 13.49 -14.12
N LEU A 113 -6.39 14.71 -13.60
CA LEU A 113 -7.53 15.29 -12.88
C LEU A 113 -8.55 15.66 -13.96
N PRO A 114 -9.79 15.13 -13.92
CA PRO A 114 -10.89 15.76 -14.64
C PRO A 114 -11.16 17.18 -14.10
#